data_AF-A0A1T4QLZ4-F1
#
_entry.id   AF-A0A1T4QLZ4-F1
#
_cell.length_a   1.000
_cell.length_b   1.000
_cell.length_c   1.000
_cell.angle_alpha   90.00
_cell.angle_beta   90.00
_cell.angle_gamma   90.00
#
_symmetry.space_group_name_H-M   'P 1'
#
loop_
_entity.id
_entity.type
_entity.pdbx_description
1 polymer ?
#
loop_
_entity_poly.entity_id
_entity_poly.type
_entity_poly.pdbx_seq_one_letter_code
_entity_poly.pdbx_strand_id
1 'polypeptide(L)'
;MKSIIAKTITSILVVVSIVALTVPSAVLTVQSEEVNKCKYGTKLKMDESEEEISKVVENVYFPNETLPEIEKEVTELKVSEDELSENELDITTKNTKTLGESKKLLEQYFFKEEKGIQIGTVEFVQYAQKQILNEEDKALLKEKEYSNIYIYLTAYLSKMEEYFIVNGTLDDFNMNIFDKTTTLEVIQSNNLENIIVDEKTNEEYKKSKIKQSRKYLNYNAALSYAKAYAYKRNSLYQDFSGVFAGGNCTNYVSQILHHSGLDFGARGVLEYKKPSTTEWYHVRQQSYYQGKPNGYYYTMTTSFIRVSDLYSFLTGKMKRPNKTFSKSDWKSALKYANKGDVIQYKDKSSGWHHSSWIRSVSSSEMYVAQNTLDDDNKKLSEQIGKMSDIRIIKMDM
;
A
#
# COMPACT_ATOMS: atom_id res chain seq x y z
N MET A 1 58.20 40.83 33.38
CA MET A 1 57.93 41.03 34.83
C MET A 1 56.54 40.48 35.10
N LYS A 2 56.40 39.27 35.66
CA LYS A 2 56.11 38.97 37.10
C LYS A 2 54.87 39.77 37.58
N SER A 3 53.78 39.22 38.14
CA SER A 3 53.45 37.91 38.75
C SER A 3 51.92 37.86 39.02
N ILE A 4 51.17 36.76 38.81
CA ILE A 4 50.80 35.66 39.76
C ILE A 4 49.38 35.74 40.42
N ILE A 5 48.52 34.77 40.03
CA ILE A 5 47.64 33.83 40.82
C ILE A 5 46.41 34.41 41.58
N ALA A 6 45.16 33.88 41.53
CA ALA A 6 44.65 32.50 41.71
C ALA A 6 43.26 32.26 41.03
N LYS A 7 43.02 31.12 40.35
CA LYS A 7 42.22 29.90 40.70
C LYS A 7 40.74 30.17 41.11
N THR A 8 39.73 29.55 40.48
CA THR A 8 39.39 28.11 40.63
C THR A 8 38.68 27.52 39.41
N ILE A 9 39.12 26.33 39.00
CA ILE A 9 38.50 25.39 38.06
C ILE A 9 37.88 24.28 38.92
N THR A 10 36.70 23.76 38.55
CA THR A 10 36.22 22.47 39.05
C THR A 10 35.72 21.64 37.88
N SER A 11 36.37 20.50 37.67
CA SER A 11 36.05 19.49 36.68
C SER A 11 35.54 18.22 37.39
N ILE A 12 34.51 17.62 36.79
CA ILE A 12 34.23 16.18 36.63
C ILE A 12 33.96 15.33 37.91
N LEU A 13 32.78 14.71 37.96
CA LEU A 13 32.67 13.28 38.24
C LEU A 13 31.48 12.65 37.50
N VAL A 14 31.80 11.73 36.59
CA VAL A 14 30.88 10.78 35.96
C VAL A 14 30.68 9.62 36.94
N VAL A 15 29.44 9.25 37.25
CA VAL A 15 29.11 7.98 37.92
C VAL A 15 28.25 7.16 36.97
N VAL A 16 28.86 6.13 36.42
CA VAL A 16 28.19 5.01 35.76
C VAL A 16 27.78 4.03 36.86
N SER A 17 26.48 3.78 37.01
CA SER A 17 25.98 2.69 37.86
C SER A 17 25.40 1.59 36.98
N ILE A 18 26.18 0.52 36.84
CA ILE A 18 25.75 -0.77 36.32
C ILE A 18 24.98 -1.46 37.46
N VAL A 19 23.68 -1.69 37.27
CA VAL A 19 22.90 -2.61 38.12
C VAL A 19 22.69 -3.89 37.33
N ALA A 20 23.49 -4.90 37.66
CA ALA A 20 23.25 -6.28 37.27
C ALA A 20 22.17 -6.86 38.19
N LEU A 21 20.99 -7.15 37.64
CA LEU A 21 19.98 -7.98 38.30
C LEU A 21 19.91 -9.32 37.57
N THR A 22 20.52 -10.31 38.22
CA THR A 22 20.37 -11.74 37.94
C THR A 22 18.94 -12.18 38.27
N VAL A 23 18.24 -12.75 37.29
CA VAL A 23 16.95 -13.41 37.51
C VAL A 23 17.20 -14.93 37.50
N PRO A 24 16.79 -15.69 38.53
CA PRO A 24 16.97 -17.14 38.55
C PRO A 24 15.90 -17.83 37.69
N SER A 25 16.36 -18.75 36.84
CA SER A 25 15.56 -19.70 36.08
C SER A 25 14.78 -20.63 37.03
N ALA A 26 13.47 -20.45 37.11
CA ALA A 26 12.57 -21.45 37.69
C ALA A 26 11.91 -22.23 36.55
N VAL A 27 12.42 -23.44 36.34
CA VAL A 27 11.77 -24.49 35.56
C VAL A 27 10.56 -24.96 36.35
N LEU A 28 9.36 -24.66 35.85
CA LEU A 28 8.10 -25.19 36.38
C LEU A 28 7.53 -26.16 35.35
N THR A 29 7.88 -27.42 35.54
CA THR A 29 7.21 -28.58 34.95
C THR A 29 5.84 -28.68 35.59
N VAL A 30 4.77 -28.46 34.81
CA VAL A 30 3.40 -28.78 35.24
C VAL A 30 2.90 -29.91 34.36
N GLN A 31 2.84 -31.09 34.96
CA GLN A 31 2.01 -32.19 34.51
C GLN A 31 0.54 -31.77 34.63
N SER A 32 -0.27 -32.04 33.61
CA SER A 32 -1.72 -32.05 33.75
C SER A 32 -2.28 -33.33 33.14
N GLU A 33 -2.53 -34.29 34.01
CA GLU A 33 -3.49 -35.36 33.80
C GLU A 33 -4.91 -34.88 34.19
N GLU A 34 -5.85 -35.35 33.38
CA GLU A 34 -7.28 -35.57 33.60
C GLU A 34 -8.34 -34.45 33.62
N VAL A 35 -9.09 -34.45 32.49
CA VAL A 35 -10.55 -34.64 32.35
C VAL A 35 -11.49 -33.61 33.01
N ASN A 36 -12.21 -32.85 32.17
CA ASN A 36 -13.68 -32.90 32.17
C ASN A 36 -14.35 -32.38 30.88
N LYS A 37 -14.87 -33.35 30.12
CA LYS A 37 -16.14 -33.39 29.36
C LYS A 37 -16.78 -32.05 28.97
N CYS A 38 -16.69 -31.73 27.68
CA CYS A 38 -17.72 -30.95 27.00
C CYS A 38 -18.36 -31.80 25.89
N LYS A 39 -19.66 -32.07 26.06
CA LYS A 39 -20.54 -32.73 25.09
C LYS A 39 -20.78 -31.79 23.92
N TYR A 40 -20.24 -32.09 22.73
CA TYR A 40 -20.96 -31.93 21.46
C TYR A 40 -20.37 -32.94 20.48
N GLY A 41 -21.20 -33.87 20.06
CA GLY A 41 -20.81 -34.95 19.17
C GLY A 41 -20.65 -34.46 17.74
N THR A 42 -19.51 -34.76 17.14
CA THR A 42 -19.44 -35.18 15.74
C THR A 42 -18.22 -36.09 15.62
N LYS A 43 -18.47 -37.38 15.30
CA LYS A 43 -17.42 -38.36 14.99
C LYS A 43 -16.76 -37.93 13.67
N LEU A 44 -15.50 -37.53 13.71
CA LEU A 44 -14.62 -37.60 12.55
C LEU A 44 -13.70 -38.80 12.75
N LYS A 45 -13.74 -39.73 11.80
CA LYS A 45 -12.77 -40.82 11.67
C LYS A 45 -11.42 -40.19 11.31
N MET A 46 -10.41 -40.39 12.15
CA MET A 46 -9.02 -40.23 11.76
C MET A 46 -8.58 -41.57 11.17
N ASP A 47 -8.34 -41.59 9.87
CA ASP A 47 -7.55 -42.65 9.23
C ASP A 47 -6.12 -42.14 9.05
N GLU A 48 -5.22 -43.08 9.20
CA GLU A 48 -3.76 -43.01 9.30
C GLU A 48 -3.10 -42.50 8.00
N SER A 49 -2.25 -41.49 8.11
CA SER A 49 -1.06 -41.30 7.24
C SER A 49 -0.16 -40.14 7.70
N GLU A 50 0.36 -40.21 8.93
CA GLU A 50 1.45 -39.32 9.41
C GLU A 50 2.86 -39.92 9.16
N GLU A 51 3.03 -40.77 8.14
CA GLU A 51 4.33 -41.39 7.83
C GLU A 51 4.83 -41.14 6.40
N GLU A 52 4.40 -40.05 5.75
CA GLU A 52 4.92 -39.64 4.43
C GLU A 52 5.36 -38.18 4.28
N ILE A 53 5.47 -37.41 5.38
CA ILE A 53 5.89 -35.99 5.32
C ILE A 53 7.38 -35.78 5.64
N SER A 54 8.12 -36.81 6.07
CA SER A 54 9.54 -36.69 6.47
C SER A 54 10.57 -36.95 5.35
N LYS A 55 10.23 -36.88 4.06
CA LYS A 55 11.18 -37.18 2.95
C LYS A 55 11.28 -36.14 1.81
N VAL A 56 10.73 -34.93 1.96
CA VAL A 56 10.72 -33.93 0.85
C VAL A 56 11.56 -32.67 1.13
N VAL A 57 12.37 -32.63 2.21
CA VAL A 57 13.14 -31.42 2.58
C VAL A 57 14.64 -31.48 2.22
N GLU A 58 15.08 -32.44 1.41
CA GLU A 58 16.43 -32.43 0.83
C GLU A 58 16.34 -32.52 -0.69
N ASN A 59 16.48 -31.35 -1.35
CA ASN A 59 16.88 -31.09 -2.74
C ASN A 59 16.07 -29.96 -3.38
N VAL A 60 16.33 -28.72 -2.95
CA VAL A 60 16.11 -27.55 -3.82
C VAL A 60 17.48 -27.07 -4.26
N TYR A 61 17.95 -27.68 -5.35
CA TYR A 61 19.11 -27.23 -6.13
C TYR A 61 18.62 -26.17 -7.11
N PHE A 62 19.09 -24.93 -6.99
CA PHE A 62 18.83 -23.88 -7.98
C PHE A 62 19.89 -23.99 -9.09
N PRO A 63 19.54 -24.31 -10.35
CA PRO A 63 20.49 -24.17 -11.44
C PRO A 63 20.74 -22.68 -11.72
N ASN A 64 22.02 -22.30 -11.69
CA ASN A 64 22.50 -21.08 -12.33
C ASN A 64 22.30 -21.22 -13.84
N GLU A 65 21.26 -20.59 -14.39
CA GLU A 65 21.17 -20.34 -15.82
C GLU A 65 21.32 -18.86 -16.13
N THR A 66 22.06 -18.66 -17.19
CA THR A 66 22.80 -17.49 -17.65
C THR A 66 21.92 -16.31 -18.08
N LEU A 67 22.44 -15.11 -17.82
CA LEU A 67 21.83 -13.78 -18.00
C LEU A 67 21.96 -13.08 -19.40
N PRO A 68 22.29 -13.67 -20.56
CA PRO A 68 22.56 -12.88 -21.77
C PRO A 68 21.40 -12.71 -22.78
N GLU A 69 20.21 -13.31 -22.58
CA GLU A 69 19.13 -13.20 -23.59
C GLU A 69 18.19 -11.99 -23.43
N ILE A 70 18.16 -11.35 -22.25
CA ILE A 70 17.25 -10.21 -21.97
C ILE A 70 17.81 -8.88 -22.52
N GLU A 71 19.13 -8.72 -22.61
CA GLU A 71 19.74 -7.49 -23.14
C GLU A 71 19.51 -7.29 -24.64
N LYS A 72 19.17 -8.35 -25.38
CA LYS A 72 19.03 -8.28 -26.84
C LYS A 72 17.69 -7.67 -27.28
N GLU A 73 16.60 -7.87 -26.53
CA GLU A 73 15.25 -7.39 -26.90
C GLU A 73 14.97 -5.92 -26.53
N VAL A 74 15.75 -5.32 -25.62
CA VAL A 74 15.58 -3.90 -25.23
C VAL A 74 16.08 -2.93 -26.32
N THR A 75 16.86 -3.42 -27.30
CA THR A 75 17.56 -2.56 -28.28
C THR A 75 16.70 -2.14 -29.48
N GLU A 76 15.51 -2.72 -29.71
CA GLU A 76 14.75 -2.52 -30.96
C GLU A 76 13.59 -1.50 -30.91
N LEU A 77 13.37 -0.80 -29.80
CA LEU A 77 12.35 0.25 -29.72
C LEU A 77 12.97 1.66 -29.72
N LYS A 78 13.46 2.10 -30.89
CA LYS A 78 13.74 3.51 -31.15
C LYS A 78 12.46 4.20 -31.66
N VAL A 79 11.76 4.89 -30.77
CA VAL A 79 10.73 5.87 -31.14
C VAL A 79 11.44 7.20 -31.39
N SER A 80 11.10 7.86 -32.50
CA SER A 80 11.70 9.11 -32.97
C SER A 80 11.48 10.25 -31.98
N GLU A 81 12.58 10.78 -31.46
CA GLU A 81 12.69 12.06 -30.76
C GLU A 81 12.65 13.18 -31.79
N ASP A 82 11.52 13.84 -31.97
CA ASP A 82 11.47 15.25 -32.37
C ASP A 82 10.06 15.79 -32.12
N GLU A 83 10.00 16.98 -31.52
CA GLU A 83 8.81 17.80 -31.18
C GLU A 83 8.11 17.55 -29.83
N LEU A 84 8.68 18.01 -28.71
CA LEU A 84 7.89 18.49 -27.56
C LEU A 84 8.51 19.72 -26.88
N SER A 85 7.66 20.72 -26.64
CA SER A 85 7.97 22.07 -26.18
C SER A 85 8.26 22.17 -24.67
N GLU A 86 9.16 23.08 -24.32
CA GLU A 86 9.68 23.44 -23.00
C GLU A 86 8.60 23.70 -21.92
N ASN A 87 8.27 22.67 -21.14
CA ASN A 87 7.99 22.71 -19.69
C ASN A 87 7.68 21.29 -19.14
N GLU A 88 8.40 20.28 -19.63
CA GLU A 88 8.36 18.93 -19.08
C GLU A 88 9.46 18.79 -18.02
N LEU A 89 9.11 18.20 -16.87
CA LEU A 89 10.10 17.58 -15.99
C LEU A 89 10.88 16.57 -16.83
N ASP A 90 12.13 16.90 -17.15
CA ASP A 90 13.05 16.06 -17.89
C ASP A 90 13.34 14.78 -17.10
N ILE A 91 12.72 13.67 -17.53
CA ILE A 91 12.91 12.34 -16.94
C ILE A 91 14.01 11.56 -17.68
N THR A 92 14.72 12.19 -18.63
CA THR A 92 15.73 11.51 -19.46
C THR A 92 17.14 11.50 -18.85
N THR A 93 17.38 12.28 -17.78
CA THR A 93 18.61 12.16 -17.01
C THR A 93 18.55 10.96 -16.07
N LYS A 94 19.43 9.96 -16.29
CA LYS A 94 19.66 8.85 -15.34
C LYS A 94 19.79 9.39 -13.92
N ASN A 95 18.78 9.14 -13.11
CA ASN A 95 18.72 9.65 -11.76
C ASN A 95 19.50 8.73 -10.82
N THR A 96 20.80 9.00 -10.69
CA THR A 96 21.74 8.22 -9.89
C THR A 96 21.59 8.43 -8.39
N LYS A 97 20.72 9.36 -7.96
CA LYS A 97 20.51 9.59 -6.54
C LYS A 97 19.88 8.38 -5.86
N THR A 98 20.26 8.21 -4.61
CA THR A 98 19.73 7.20 -3.71
C THR A 98 18.51 7.73 -2.94
N LEU A 99 17.73 6.81 -2.37
CA LEU A 99 16.70 7.16 -1.40
C LEU A 99 17.27 7.94 -0.20
N GLY A 100 18.46 7.58 0.27
CA GLY A 100 19.13 8.25 1.38
C GLY A 100 19.55 9.68 1.05
N GLU A 101 19.95 9.97 -0.18
CA GLU A 101 20.19 11.36 -0.62
C GLU A 101 18.89 12.15 -0.72
N SER A 102 17.82 11.54 -1.21
CA SER A 102 16.50 12.15 -1.32
C SER A 102 15.88 12.44 0.06
N LYS A 103 16.10 11.53 1.02
CA LYS A 103 15.78 11.72 2.43
C LYS A 103 16.48 12.94 3.01
N LYS A 104 17.79 13.07 2.78
CA LYS A 104 18.58 14.22 3.26
C LYS A 104 18.07 15.54 2.69
N LEU A 105 17.67 15.56 1.41
CA LEU A 105 17.06 16.75 0.81
C LEU A 105 15.76 17.14 1.53
N LEU A 106 14.94 16.15 1.89
CA LEU A 106 13.71 16.39 2.64
C LEU A 106 13.96 16.84 4.09
N GLU A 107 14.94 16.24 4.78
CA GLU A 107 15.35 16.67 6.12
C GLU A 107 15.88 18.12 6.11
N GLN A 108 16.70 18.48 5.12
CA GLN A 108 17.19 19.84 4.91
C GLN A 108 16.03 20.82 4.68
N TYR A 109 15.05 20.41 3.87
CA TYR A 109 13.84 21.20 3.64
C TYR A 109 13.04 21.41 4.93
N PHE A 110 12.78 20.36 5.70
CA PHE A 110 12.07 20.45 6.98
C PHE A 110 12.79 21.34 8.00
N PHE A 111 14.12 21.30 8.02
CA PHE A 111 14.93 22.17 8.86
C PHE A 111 14.83 23.63 8.41
N LYS A 112 15.01 23.90 7.10
CA LYS A 112 14.95 25.24 6.50
C LYS A 112 13.60 25.92 6.72
N GLU A 113 12.50 25.18 6.59
CA GLU A 113 11.13 25.68 6.74
C GLU A 113 10.59 25.54 8.17
N GLU A 114 11.44 25.19 9.15
CA GLU A 114 11.11 25.08 10.58
C GLU A 114 9.88 24.20 10.88
N LYS A 115 9.68 23.12 10.11
CA LYS A 115 8.45 22.30 10.19
C LYS A 115 8.35 21.41 11.41
N GLY A 116 9.46 21.10 12.08
CA GLY A 116 9.49 20.19 13.23
C GLY A 116 9.14 18.73 12.92
N ILE A 117 8.96 18.38 11.63
CA ILE A 117 8.59 17.02 11.20
C ILE A 117 9.83 16.12 11.19
N GLN A 118 9.76 15.00 11.89
CA GLN A 118 10.81 13.98 11.89
C GLN A 118 10.38 12.76 11.04
N ILE A 119 11.24 12.35 10.10
CA ILE A 119 11.02 11.14 9.30
C ILE A 119 10.98 9.91 10.22
N GLY A 120 10.05 8.99 9.98
CA GLY A 120 9.80 7.85 10.86
C GLY A 120 8.64 8.07 11.84
N THR A 121 8.13 9.29 11.96
CA THR A 121 7.01 9.60 12.84
C THR A 121 5.66 9.51 12.13
N VAL A 122 4.62 9.45 12.95
CA VAL A 122 3.21 9.60 12.56
C VAL A 122 2.98 10.82 11.67
N GLU A 123 3.50 11.94 12.14
CA GLU A 123 3.32 13.25 11.52
C GLU A 123 3.95 13.27 10.14
N PHE A 124 5.12 12.63 9.99
CA PHE A 124 5.75 12.46 8.70
C PHE A 124 4.92 11.60 7.73
N VAL A 125 4.32 10.51 8.18
CA VAL A 125 3.45 9.69 7.32
C VAL A 125 2.24 10.48 6.84
N GLN A 126 1.59 11.22 7.74
CA GLN A 126 0.48 12.09 7.40
C GLN A 126 0.91 13.18 6.42
N TYR A 127 2.05 13.80 6.66
CA TYR A 127 2.65 14.78 5.74
C TYR A 127 2.88 14.17 4.36
N ALA A 128 3.53 13.00 4.28
CA ALA A 128 3.81 12.32 3.03
C ALA A 128 2.53 12.02 2.24
N GLN A 129 1.50 11.49 2.90
CA GLN A 129 0.21 11.20 2.29
C GLN A 129 -0.47 12.46 1.75
N LYS A 130 -0.53 13.53 2.56
CA LYS A 130 -1.14 14.79 2.13
C LYS A 130 -0.32 15.46 1.03
N GLN A 131 1.00 15.36 1.07
CA GLN A 131 1.85 15.90 0.02
C GLN A 131 1.66 15.15 -1.30
N ILE A 132 1.62 13.82 -1.28
CA ILE A 132 1.40 12.99 -2.47
C ILE A 132 0.02 13.23 -3.07
N LEU A 133 -1.04 13.25 -2.24
CA LEU A 133 -2.41 13.36 -2.72
C LEU A 133 -2.81 14.80 -3.07
N ASN A 134 -2.37 15.76 -2.26
CA ASN A 134 -2.86 17.14 -2.32
C ASN A 134 -1.80 18.18 -2.64
N GLU A 135 -0.51 17.82 -2.66
CA GLU A 135 0.59 18.77 -2.74
C GLU A 135 0.38 19.92 -1.73
N GLU A 136 0.00 19.56 -0.50
CA GLU A 136 -0.45 20.52 0.52
C GLU A 136 0.63 21.57 0.80
N ASP A 137 1.89 21.14 0.80
CA ASP A 137 3.04 22.01 0.94
C ASP A 137 3.47 22.63 -0.39
N LYS A 138 3.00 23.85 -0.63
CA LYS A 138 3.32 24.64 -1.84
C LYS A 138 4.75 25.18 -1.86
N ALA A 139 5.44 25.24 -0.72
CA ALA A 139 6.85 25.62 -0.69
C ALA A 139 7.72 24.46 -1.17
N LEU A 140 7.42 23.23 -0.74
CA LEU A 140 8.13 22.04 -1.18
C LEU A 140 8.07 21.84 -2.71
N LEU A 141 6.94 22.17 -3.35
CA LEU A 141 6.80 22.10 -4.82
C LEU A 141 7.81 22.96 -5.60
N LYS A 142 8.36 23.99 -4.95
CA LYS A 142 9.32 24.92 -5.56
C LYS A 142 10.76 24.50 -5.33
N GLU A 143 11.01 23.45 -4.54
CA GLU A 143 12.36 22.94 -4.32
C GLU A 143 12.89 22.35 -5.63
N LYS A 144 14.14 22.72 -5.98
CA LYS A 144 14.79 22.31 -7.24
C LYS A 144 14.78 20.79 -7.44
N GLU A 145 14.84 20.06 -6.33
CA GLU A 145 14.94 18.60 -6.28
C GLU A 145 13.63 17.94 -5.84
N TYR A 146 12.49 18.63 -6.00
CA TYR A 146 11.18 18.14 -5.56
C TYR A 146 10.87 16.74 -6.07
N SER A 147 11.18 16.44 -7.33
CA SER A 147 10.95 15.11 -7.92
C SER A 147 11.62 13.99 -7.11
N ASN A 148 12.83 14.21 -6.63
CA ASN A 148 13.58 13.23 -5.84
C ASN A 148 12.97 13.03 -4.46
N ILE A 149 12.57 14.14 -3.83
CA ILE A 149 11.84 14.12 -2.56
C ILE A 149 10.51 13.37 -2.73
N TYR A 150 9.79 13.62 -3.82
CA TYR A 150 8.51 12.97 -4.10
C TYR A 150 8.66 11.45 -4.27
N ILE A 151 9.67 11.00 -5.03
CA ILE A 151 9.99 9.57 -5.16
C ILE A 151 10.33 8.98 -3.78
N TYR A 152 11.06 9.70 -2.94
CA TYR A 152 11.32 9.25 -1.57
C TYR A 152 10.05 9.08 -0.73
N LEU A 153 9.16 10.08 -0.73
CA LEU A 153 7.89 10.02 0.01
C LEU A 153 7.06 8.81 -0.43
N THR A 154 6.97 8.56 -1.73
CA THR A 154 6.19 7.46 -2.28
C THR A 154 6.82 6.10 -1.99
N ALA A 155 8.14 5.97 -2.13
CA ALA A 155 8.88 4.77 -1.77
C ALA A 155 8.78 4.45 -0.27
N TYR A 156 8.84 5.47 0.58
CA TYR A 156 8.67 5.35 2.02
C TYR A 156 7.30 4.74 2.36
N LEU A 157 6.21 5.32 1.82
CA LEU A 157 4.85 4.83 2.08
C LEU A 157 4.65 3.40 1.55
N SER A 158 5.18 3.09 0.37
CA SER A 158 5.12 1.76 -0.23
C SER A 158 5.84 0.70 0.62
N LYS A 159 7.06 0.99 1.07
CA LYS A 159 7.84 0.09 1.91
C LYS A 159 7.26 -0.09 3.31
N MET A 160 6.70 0.98 3.87
CA MET A 160 5.94 0.91 5.12
C MET A 160 4.73 -0.02 4.98
N GLU A 161 3.96 0.12 3.90
CA GLU A 161 2.82 -0.77 3.63
C GLU A 161 3.27 -2.24 3.42
N GLU A 162 4.37 -2.46 2.71
CA GLU A 162 4.99 -3.79 2.54
C GLU A 162 5.40 -4.41 3.88
N TYR A 163 6.11 -3.65 4.71
CA TYR A 163 6.53 -4.11 6.02
C TYR A 163 5.34 -4.45 6.91
N PHE A 164 4.36 -3.56 6.99
CA PHE A 164 3.15 -3.79 7.78
C PHE A 164 2.38 -5.02 7.28
N ILE A 165 2.49 -5.34 5.99
CA ILE A 165 1.84 -6.52 5.42
C ILE A 165 2.47 -7.82 5.88
N VAL A 166 3.79 -7.86 5.90
CA VAL A 166 4.54 -9.05 6.32
C VAL A 166 4.49 -9.23 7.83
N ASN A 167 4.62 -8.14 8.59
CA ASN A 167 4.83 -8.21 10.04
C ASN A 167 3.56 -7.96 10.85
N GLY A 168 2.50 -7.40 10.25
CA GLY A 168 1.26 -7.06 10.94
C GLY A 168 1.36 -5.88 11.93
N THR A 169 2.57 -5.39 12.17
CA THR A 169 2.93 -4.21 12.98
C THR A 169 3.99 -3.38 12.26
N LEU A 170 4.23 -2.16 12.75
CA LEU A 170 5.26 -1.23 12.30
C LEU A 170 6.26 -0.85 13.40
N ASP A 171 6.19 -1.51 14.56
CA ASP A 171 7.03 -1.19 15.72
C ASP A 171 8.53 -1.21 15.38
N ASP A 172 8.93 -2.10 14.47
CA ASP A 172 10.31 -2.30 14.03
C ASP A 172 10.58 -1.76 12.60
N PHE A 173 9.65 -0.98 12.03
CA PHE A 173 9.84 -0.44 10.69
C PHE A 173 10.95 0.60 10.64
N ASN A 174 11.95 0.35 9.80
CA ASN A 174 13.08 1.24 9.63
C ASN A 174 13.54 1.32 8.17
N MET A 175 13.33 2.49 7.55
CA MET A 175 13.77 2.76 6.18
C MET A 175 15.29 2.84 6.00
N ASN A 176 16.06 3.03 7.08
CA ASN A 176 17.51 3.18 6.99
C ASN A 176 18.21 1.98 6.33
N ILE A 177 17.59 0.79 6.34
CA ILE A 177 18.11 -0.41 5.68
C ILE A 177 18.02 -0.28 4.15
N PHE A 178 16.99 0.39 3.64
CA PHE A 178 16.73 0.56 2.20
C PHE A 178 17.35 1.85 1.63
N ASP A 179 17.58 2.85 2.49
CA ASP A 179 18.03 4.19 2.10
C ASP A 179 19.43 4.21 1.42
N LYS A 180 20.30 3.23 1.67
CA LYS A 180 21.73 3.33 1.27
C LYS A 180 22.06 2.77 -0.10
N THR A 181 21.25 1.87 -0.65
CA THR A 181 21.61 1.09 -1.85
C THR A 181 20.58 1.17 -2.97
N THR A 182 19.34 1.56 -2.67
CA THR A 182 18.30 1.71 -3.69
C THR A 182 18.40 3.07 -4.36
N THR A 183 18.71 3.07 -5.67
CA THR A 183 18.65 4.26 -6.52
C THR A 183 17.22 4.55 -6.94
N LEU A 184 16.94 5.81 -7.27
CA LEU A 184 15.63 6.22 -7.78
C LEU A 184 15.31 5.54 -9.11
N GLU A 185 16.33 5.28 -9.94
CA GLU A 185 16.21 4.50 -11.18
C GLU A 185 15.64 3.10 -10.94
N VAL A 186 16.13 2.37 -9.92
CA VAL A 186 15.62 1.01 -9.60
C VAL A 186 14.15 1.04 -9.22
N ILE A 187 13.71 2.06 -8.48
CA ILE A 187 12.31 2.20 -8.06
C ILE A 187 11.42 2.48 -9.27
N GLN A 188 11.87 3.38 -10.16
CA GLN A 188 11.16 3.71 -11.39
C GLN A 188 11.07 2.49 -12.31
N SER A 189 12.15 1.72 -12.46
CA SER A 189 12.19 0.48 -13.26
C SER A 189 11.27 -0.60 -12.71
N ASN A 190 11.27 -0.85 -11.39
CA ASN A 190 10.35 -1.82 -10.77
C ASN A 190 8.88 -1.39 -10.93
N ASN A 191 8.60 -0.08 -10.91
CA ASN A 191 7.26 0.43 -11.20
C ASN A 191 6.88 0.20 -12.67
N LEU A 192 7.83 0.32 -13.61
CA LEU A 192 7.64 0.01 -15.04
C LEU A 192 7.40 -1.49 -15.28
N GLU A 193 8.10 -2.39 -14.60
CA GLU A 193 7.87 -3.84 -14.74
C GLU A 193 6.46 -4.24 -14.30
N ASN A 194 5.98 -3.70 -13.17
CA ASN A 194 4.61 -3.92 -12.71
C ASN A 194 3.56 -3.38 -13.71
N ILE A 195 3.87 -2.29 -14.43
CA ILE A 195 3.02 -1.75 -15.49
C ILE A 195 2.95 -2.71 -16.69
N ILE A 196 4.09 -3.28 -17.12
CA ILE A 196 4.14 -4.21 -18.26
C ILE A 196 3.32 -5.48 -17.97
N VAL A 197 3.37 -5.99 -16.73
CA VAL A 197 2.58 -7.13 -16.30
C VAL A 197 1.08 -6.80 -16.31
N ASP A 198 0.69 -5.63 -15.81
CA ASP A 198 -0.70 -5.16 -15.83
C ASP A 198 -1.25 -5.00 -17.26
N GLU A 199 -0.43 -4.52 -18.20
CA GLU A 199 -0.80 -4.34 -19.61
C GLU A 199 -0.94 -5.66 -20.37
N LYS A 200 0.00 -6.59 -20.20
CA LYS A 200 -0.07 -7.94 -20.79
C LYS A 200 -1.33 -8.69 -20.34
N THR A 201 -1.68 -8.58 -19.05
CA THR A 201 -2.91 -9.17 -18.49
C THR A 201 -4.17 -8.59 -19.13
N ASN A 202 -4.16 -7.31 -19.49
CA ASN A 202 -5.28 -6.62 -20.14
C ASN A 202 -5.42 -7.00 -21.62
N GLU A 203 -4.31 -7.24 -22.33
CA GLU A 203 -4.33 -7.74 -23.70
C GLU A 203 -4.90 -9.15 -23.82
N GLU A 204 -4.54 -10.04 -22.89
CA GLU A 204 -5.10 -11.40 -22.83
C GLU A 204 -6.61 -11.37 -22.59
N TYR A 205 -7.10 -10.44 -21.76
CA TYR A 205 -8.53 -10.25 -21.54
C TYR A 205 -9.28 -9.89 -22.84
N LYS A 206 -8.75 -8.94 -23.63
CA LYS A 206 -9.35 -8.55 -24.93
C LYS A 206 -9.47 -9.74 -25.90
N LYS A 207 -8.57 -10.73 -25.78
CA LYS A 207 -8.58 -11.95 -26.61
C LYS A 207 -9.59 -13.00 -26.10
N SER A 208 -9.95 -12.99 -24.82
CA SER A 208 -10.90 -13.94 -24.24
C SER A 208 -12.37 -13.54 -24.48
N LYS A 209 -13.08 -14.24 -25.36
CA LYS A 209 -14.52 -14.02 -25.66
C LYS A 209 -15.47 -14.59 -24.59
N ILE A 210 -15.10 -14.57 -23.30
CA ILE A 210 -15.90 -15.20 -22.25
C ILE A 210 -16.98 -14.23 -21.77
N LYS A 211 -18.23 -14.44 -22.22
CA LYS A 211 -19.43 -13.79 -21.67
C LYS A 211 -19.77 -14.42 -20.32
N GLN A 212 -19.04 -14.08 -19.26
CA GLN A 212 -19.49 -14.39 -17.90
C GLN A 212 -20.68 -13.50 -17.53
N SER A 213 -21.74 -14.09 -16.95
CA SER A 213 -22.84 -13.36 -16.35
C SER A 213 -22.29 -12.59 -15.14
N ARG A 214 -22.09 -11.29 -15.30
CA ARG A 214 -21.62 -10.44 -14.21
C ARG A 214 -22.78 -10.15 -13.26
N LYS A 215 -22.59 -10.38 -11.96
CA LYS A 215 -23.54 -9.95 -10.93
C LYS A 215 -23.59 -8.42 -10.96
N TYR A 216 -24.77 -7.87 -11.24
CA TYR A 216 -25.01 -6.44 -11.10
C TYR A 216 -24.93 -6.09 -9.62
N LEU A 217 -24.18 -5.04 -9.33
CA LEU A 217 -24.04 -4.52 -7.97
C LEU A 217 -25.13 -3.48 -7.72
N ASN A 218 -25.48 -3.23 -6.46
CA ASN A 218 -26.52 -2.27 -6.09
C ASN A 218 -25.91 -0.87 -5.89
N TYR A 219 -26.07 0.00 -6.89
CA TYR A 219 -25.61 1.39 -6.82
C TYR A 219 -26.13 2.15 -5.60
N ASN A 220 -27.41 2.00 -5.24
CA ASN A 220 -28.00 2.76 -4.14
C ASN A 220 -27.44 2.32 -2.78
N ALA A 221 -27.16 1.03 -2.61
CA ALA A 221 -26.48 0.51 -1.43
C ALA A 221 -25.04 1.02 -1.35
N ALA A 222 -24.32 1.00 -2.48
CA ALA A 222 -22.97 1.57 -2.61
C ALA A 222 -22.95 3.06 -2.23
N LEU A 223 -23.86 3.86 -2.80
CA LEU A 223 -23.96 5.30 -2.56
C LEU A 223 -24.32 5.60 -1.10
N SER A 224 -25.25 4.84 -0.51
CA SER A 224 -25.64 5.01 0.89
C SER A 224 -24.47 4.72 1.82
N TYR A 225 -23.72 3.66 1.54
CA TYR A 225 -22.51 3.33 2.30
C TYR A 225 -21.44 4.41 2.16
N ALA A 226 -21.15 4.83 0.93
CA ALA A 226 -20.15 5.86 0.66
C ALA A 226 -20.48 7.16 1.40
N LYS A 227 -21.73 7.62 1.36
CA LYS A 227 -22.16 8.81 2.13
C LYS A 227 -21.98 8.65 3.63
N ALA A 228 -22.34 7.47 4.17
CA ALA A 228 -22.31 7.23 5.61
C ALA A 228 -20.88 7.20 6.17
N TYR A 229 -19.90 6.79 5.37
CA TYR A 229 -18.52 6.54 5.83
C TYR A 229 -17.46 7.36 5.09
N ALA A 230 -17.84 8.37 4.31
CA ALA A 230 -16.85 9.27 3.71
C ALA A 230 -16.01 9.97 4.80
N TYR A 231 -16.66 10.50 5.85
CA TYR A 231 -16.04 11.32 6.90
C TYR A 231 -15.76 10.58 8.22
N LYS A 232 -15.97 9.26 8.27
CA LYS A 232 -15.77 8.45 9.48
C LYS A 232 -15.47 7.01 9.13
N ARG A 233 -14.90 6.27 10.08
CA ARG A 233 -14.48 4.89 9.87
C ARG A 233 -15.56 3.92 10.34
N ASN A 234 -15.79 2.86 9.56
CA ASN A 234 -16.71 1.80 9.96
C ASN A 234 -15.99 0.85 10.92
N SER A 235 -16.41 0.77 12.18
CA SER A 235 -15.81 -0.09 13.21
C SER A 235 -15.90 -1.59 12.92
N LEU A 236 -16.72 -2.00 11.94
CA LEU A 236 -16.74 -3.39 11.44
C LEU A 236 -15.50 -3.74 10.62
N TYR A 237 -14.75 -2.74 10.16
CA TYR A 237 -13.53 -2.90 9.37
C TYR A 237 -12.32 -2.39 10.14
N GLN A 238 -11.15 -2.94 9.83
CA GLN A 238 -9.89 -2.39 10.30
C GLN A 238 -9.79 -0.94 9.82
N ASP A 239 -9.47 -0.05 10.75
CA ASP A 239 -9.24 1.36 10.46
C ASP A 239 -7.77 1.59 10.10
N PHE A 240 -7.55 2.08 8.87
CA PHE A 240 -6.24 2.48 8.38
C PHE A 240 -6.10 4.02 8.31
N SER A 241 -6.77 4.78 9.18
CA SER A 241 -6.58 6.24 9.29
C SER A 241 -5.62 6.64 10.38
N GLY A 242 -5.22 5.66 11.19
CA GLY A 242 -4.25 5.82 12.24
C GLY A 242 -2.81 5.92 11.74
N VAL A 243 -1.95 5.91 12.74
CA VAL A 243 -0.61 6.49 12.82
C VAL A 243 0.39 6.09 11.73
N PHE A 244 0.12 5.06 10.94
CA PHE A 244 1.04 4.60 9.90
C PHE A 244 0.36 3.93 8.70
N ALA A 245 -0.84 4.36 8.35
CA ALA A 245 -1.74 3.51 7.59
C ALA A 245 -1.94 3.99 6.15
N GLY A 246 -1.19 3.35 5.24
CA GLY A 246 -1.60 3.20 3.84
C GLY A 246 -2.80 2.25 3.72
N GLY A 247 -3.49 2.26 2.59
CA GLY A 247 -4.52 1.27 2.27
C GLY A 247 -5.96 1.63 2.67
N ASN A 248 -6.22 2.73 3.39
CA ASN A 248 -7.60 3.13 3.70
C ASN A 248 -8.41 3.49 2.46
N CYS A 249 -7.75 3.97 1.40
CA CYS A 249 -8.39 4.26 0.11
C CYS A 249 -9.00 3.00 -0.51
N THR A 250 -8.23 1.92 -0.62
CA THR A 250 -8.68 0.63 -1.14
C THR A 250 -9.59 -0.08 -0.16
N ASN A 251 -9.31 -0.06 1.14
CA ASN A 251 -10.19 -0.60 2.18
C ASN A 251 -11.61 -0.01 2.06
N TYR A 252 -11.70 1.31 1.93
CA TYR A 252 -12.98 2.01 1.78
C TYR A 252 -13.71 1.66 0.49
N VAL A 253 -13.00 1.63 -0.65
CA VAL A 253 -13.58 1.16 -1.92
C VAL A 253 -14.07 -0.28 -1.78
N SER A 254 -13.28 -1.15 -1.18
CA SER A 254 -13.66 -2.55 -0.96
C SER A 254 -14.91 -2.68 -0.08
N GLN A 255 -15.03 -1.86 0.97
CA GLN A 255 -16.24 -1.80 1.78
C GLN A 255 -17.46 -1.35 0.97
N ILE A 256 -17.33 -0.32 0.13
CA ILE A 256 -18.41 0.12 -0.78
C ILE A 256 -18.84 -1.03 -1.69
N LEU A 257 -17.88 -1.72 -2.30
CA LEU A 257 -18.16 -2.86 -3.18
C LEU A 257 -18.86 -3.98 -2.43
N HIS A 258 -18.42 -4.30 -1.20
CA HIS A 258 -19.07 -5.32 -0.38
C HIS A 258 -20.53 -4.98 -0.09
N HIS A 259 -20.80 -3.75 0.34
CA HIS A 259 -22.16 -3.30 0.64
C HIS A 259 -23.02 -3.11 -0.61
N SER A 260 -22.40 -2.99 -1.78
CA SER A 260 -23.10 -3.05 -3.08
C SER A 260 -23.48 -4.48 -3.49
N GLY A 261 -23.10 -5.50 -2.71
CA GLY A 261 -23.44 -6.90 -2.97
C GLY A 261 -22.33 -7.71 -3.64
N LEU A 262 -21.08 -7.21 -3.64
CA LEU A 262 -19.93 -8.03 -3.99
C LEU A 262 -19.60 -8.95 -2.80
N ASP A 263 -19.82 -10.25 -2.99
CA ASP A 263 -19.60 -11.23 -1.94
C ASP A 263 -18.11 -11.43 -1.69
N PHE A 264 -17.73 -11.66 -0.43
CA PHE A 264 -16.37 -12.08 -0.11
C PHE A 264 -16.03 -13.39 -0.83
N GLY A 265 -14.79 -13.51 -1.29
CA GLY A 265 -14.23 -14.78 -1.75
C GLY A 265 -14.19 -15.84 -0.65
N ALA A 266 -13.91 -17.08 -1.03
CA ALA A 266 -13.88 -18.23 -0.13
C ALA A 266 -13.13 -17.94 1.18
N ARG A 267 -13.70 -18.43 2.30
CA ARG A 267 -13.16 -18.27 3.66
C ARG A 267 -12.16 -19.40 3.93
N GLY A 268 -10.93 -19.24 3.47
CA GLY A 268 -9.79 -20.07 3.86
C GLY A 268 -9.09 -19.53 5.11
N VAL A 269 -8.15 -20.31 5.66
CA VAL A 269 -7.36 -20.09 6.89
C VAL A 269 -7.29 -18.62 7.38
N LEU A 270 -7.62 -18.42 8.65
CA LEU A 270 -7.70 -17.14 9.35
C LEU A 270 -6.31 -16.57 9.66
N GLU A 271 -5.53 -16.23 8.64
CA GLU A 271 -4.30 -15.46 8.79
C GLU A 271 -4.65 -13.98 9.01
N TYR A 272 -3.95 -13.29 9.91
CA TYR A 272 -4.15 -11.84 10.16
C TYR A 272 -4.14 -11.05 8.85
N LYS A 273 -3.24 -11.43 7.93
CA LYS A 273 -3.18 -10.84 6.60
C LYS A 273 -2.60 -11.80 5.59
N LYS A 274 -3.33 -12.04 4.51
CA LYS A 274 -2.92 -12.96 3.45
C LYS A 274 -2.57 -12.20 2.15
N PRO A 275 -1.32 -12.26 1.67
CA PRO A 275 -0.99 -11.85 0.31
C PRO A 275 -1.87 -12.63 -0.69
N SER A 276 -2.67 -11.94 -1.50
CA SER A 276 -3.58 -12.57 -2.44
C SER A 276 -4.13 -11.55 -3.44
N THR A 277 -4.09 -11.94 -4.72
CA THR A 277 -4.71 -11.24 -5.84
C THR A 277 -5.95 -11.99 -6.37
N THR A 278 -6.30 -13.12 -5.76
CA THR A 278 -7.36 -14.04 -6.25
C THR A 278 -8.48 -14.29 -5.25
N GLU A 279 -8.21 -14.09 -3.96
CA GLU A 279 -9.21 -14.04 -2.89
C GLU A 279 -9.43 -12.57 -2.52
N TRP A 280 -10.62 -12.24 -2.01
CA TRP A 280 -10.97 -10.89 -1.56
C TRP A 280 -11.91 -10.99 -0.37
N TYR A 281 -11.38 -10.75 0.83
CA TYR A 281 -12.19 -10.80 2.05
C TYR A 281 -11.64 -9.90 3.15
N HIS A 282 -12.53 -9.59 4.09
CA HIS A 282 -12.21 -9.01 5.37
C HIS A 282 -13.14 -9.62 6.43
N VAL A 283 -12.57 -10.10 7.53
CA VAL A 283 -13.31 -10.71 8.64
C VAL A 283 -12.89 -10.01 9.93
N ARG A 284 -13.89 -9.67 10.75
CA ARG A 284 -13.70 -9.17 12.11
C ARG A 284 -14.04 -10.28 13.09
N GLN A 285 -13.15 -10.55 14.04
CA GLN A 285 -13.31 -11.63 14.99
C GLN A 285 -13.12 -11.12 16.41
N GLN A 286 -13.93 -11.64 17.34
CA GLN A 286 -13.84 -11.31 18.76
C GLN A 286 -12.58 -11.96 19.33
N SER A 287 -11.67 -11.16 19.87
CA SER A 287 -10.53 -11.65 20.64
C SER A 287 -10.98 -11.99 22.06
N TYR A 288 -10.33 -12.99 22.67
CA TYR A 288 -10.54 -13.39 24.05
C TYR A 288 -9.22 -13.46 24.80
N TYR A 289 -9.17 -12.87 25.99
CA TYR A 289 -8.05 -13.00 26.94
C TYR A 289 -8.58 -13.60 28.24
N GLN A 290 -8.01 -14.72 28.69
CA GLN A 290 -8.47 -15.46 29.87
C GLN A 290 -9.99 -15.75 29.83
N GLY A 291 -10.50 -16.12 28.66
CA GLY A 291 -11.93 -16.43 28.46
C GLY A 291 -12.87 -15.22 28.43
N LYS A 292 -12.35 -13.99 28.50
CA LYS A 292 -13.15 -12.75 28.44
C LYS A 292 -12.92 -12.01 27.13
N PRO A 293 -13.96 -11.40 26.53
CA PRO A 293 -13.82 -10.55 25.35
C PRO A 293 -12.74 -9.48 25.57
N ASN A 294 -11.73 -9.45 24.70
CA ASN A 294 -10.58 -8.54 24.77
C ASN A 294 -10.34 -7.84 23.41
N GLY A 295 -11.36 -7.13 22.93
CA GLY A 295 -11.28 -6.40 21.66
C GLY A 295 -11.49 -7.28 20.42
N TYR A 296 -11.11 -6.76 19.26
CA TYR A 296 -11.27 -7.43 17.98
C TYR A 296 -9.93 -7.58 17.28
N TYR A 297 -9.77 -8.68 16.56
CA TYR A 297 -8.73 -8.81 15.55
C TYR A 297 -9.39 -8.97 14.18
N TYR A 298 -8.64 -8.61 13.16
CA TYR A 298 -9.11 -8.54 11.79
C TYR A 298 -8.24 -9.44 10.92
N THR A 299 -8.87 -10.19 10.03
CA THR A 299 -8.19 -10.98 9.00
C THR A 299 -8.63 -10.50 7.64
N MET A 300 -7.69 -10.31 6.71
CA MET A 300 -8.03 -9.80 5.38
C MET A 300 -7.00 -10.17 4.32
N THR A 301 -7.42 -10.16 3.07
CA THR A 301 -6.51 -10.26 1.94
C THR A 301 -5.92 -8.91 1.58
N THR A 302 -4.72 -8.93 1.01
CA THR A 302 -4.10 -7.73 0.45
C THR A 302 -4.92 -7.12 -0.68
N SER A 303 -5.58 -7.91 -1.53
CA SER A 303 -6.58 -7.41 -2.51
C SER A 303 -7.72 -6.58 -1.90
N PHE A 304 -7.99 -6.70 -0.60
CA PHE A 304 -9.02 -5.90 0.07
C PHE A 304 -8.52 -4.48 0.38
N ILE A 305 -7.21 -4.26 0.49
CA ILE A 305 -6.62 -3.03 1.03
C ILE A 305 -5.46 -2.43 0.20
N ARG A 306 -4.91 -3.15 -0.79
CA ARG A 306 -3.85 -2.69 -1.70
C ARG A 306 -4.41 -2.34 -3.08
N VAL A 307 -3.91 -1.25 -3.65
CA VAL A 307 -4.36 -0.72 -4.95
C VAL A 307 -4.09 -1.70 -6.09
N SER A 308 -2.87 -2.23 -6.18
CA SER A 308 -2.47 -3.23 -7.18
C SER A 308 -3.27 -4.52 -7.04
N ASP A 309 -3.40 -5.02 -5.81
CA ASP A 309 -3.99 -6.34 -5.57
C ASP A 309 -5.51 -6.30 -5.74
N LEU A 310 -6.16 -5.18 -5.42
CA LEU A 310 -7.57 -4.95 -5.75
C LEU A 310 -7.78 -4.95 -7.27
N TYR A 311 -6.90 -4.29 -8.03
CA TYR A 311 -6.97 -4.31 -9.48
C TYR A 311 -6.85 -5.74 -10.01
N SER A 312 -5.80 -6.46 -9.63
CA SER A 312 -5.56 -7.85 -10.04
C SER A 312 -6.74 -8.76 -9.68
N PHE A 313 -7.36 -8.55 -8.52
CA PHE A 313 -8.59 -9.25 -8.15
C PHE A 313 -9.77 -8.89 -9.07
N LEU A 314 -10.05 -7.60 -9.26
CA LEU A 314 -11.20 -7.15 -10.04
C LEU A 314 -11.06 -7.51 -11.54
N THR A 315 -9.88 -7.32 -12.13
CA THR A 315 -9.67 -7.51 -13.57
C THR A 315 -9.18 -8.91 -13.89
N GLY A 316 -8.34 -9.49 -13.04
CA GLY A 316 -7.79 -10.84 -13.20
C GLY A 316 -8.77 -11.92 -12.78
N LYS A 317 -9.23 -11.92 -11.52
CA LYS A 317 -10.15 -12.95 -11.00
C LYS A 317 -11.60 -12.70 -11.40
N MET A 318 -12.10 -11.49 -11.20
CA MET A 318 -13.50 -11.12 -11.47
C MET A 318 -13.73 -10.71 -12.93
N LYS A 319 -12.67 -10.62 -13.74
CA LYS A 319 -12.76 -10.35 -15.19
C LYS A 319 -13.52 -9.06 -15.51
N ARG A 320 -13.45 -8.06 -14.63
CA ARG A 320 -14.06 -6.75 -14.82
C ARG A 320 -13.32 -6.00 -15.94
N PRO A 321 -14.05 -5.45 -16.94
CA PRO A 321 -13.44 -4.60 -17.94
C PRO A 321 -12.75 -3.41 -17.29
N ASN A 322 -11.64 -2.98 -17.87
CA ASN A 322 -10.94 -1.80 -17.43
C ASN A 322 -10.33 -1.07 -18.63
N LYS A 323 -10.04 0.22 -18.46
CA LYS A 323 -9.26 0.99 -19.41
C LYS A 323 -8.45 2.06 -18.71
N THR A 324 -7.22 2.22 -19.16
CA THR A 324 -6.30 3.29 -18.75
C THR A 324 -6.43 4.48 -19.70
N PHE A 325 -6.36 5.67 -19.14
CA PHE A 325 -6.40 6.94 -19.84
C PHE A 325 -5.31 7.84 -19.30
N SER A 326 -4.54 8.46 -20.19
CA SER A 326 -3.65 9.55 -19.81
C SER A 326 -4.47 10.78 -19.41
N LYS A 327 -3.83 11.70 -18.70
CA LYS A 327 -4.41 13.02 -18.40
C LYS A 327 -4.89 13.76 -19.66
N SER A 328 -4.20 13.61 -20.78
CA SER A 328 -4.57 14.24 -22.06
C SER A 328 -5.84 13.65 -22.68
N ASP A 329 -6.24 12.43 -22.31
CA ASP A 329 -7.44 11.75 -22.83
C ASP A 329 -8.65 11.84 -21.89
N TRP A 330 -8.72 12.89 -21.07
CA TRP A 330 -9.77 13.11 -20.07
C TRP A 330 -11.20 13.02 -20.64
N LYS A 331 -11.43 13.53 -21.85
CA LYS A 331 -12.74 13.48 -22.51
C LYS A 331 -13.19 12.05 -22.79
N SER A 332 -12.27 11.16 -23.15
CA SER A 332 -12.59 9.74 -23.37
C SER A 332 -12.81 9.02 -22.05
N ALA A 333 -12.03 9.37 -21.01
CA ALA A 333 -12.25 8.85 -19.66
C ALA A 333 -13.66 9.18 -19.16
N LEU A 334 -14.12 10.42 -19.31
CA LEU A 334 -15.48 10.86 -18.96
C LEU A 334 -16.57 10.06 -19.69
N LYS A 335 -16.37 9.74 -20.97
CA LYS A 335 -17.32 8.94 -21.76
C LYS A 335 -17.35 7.47 -21.35
N TYR A 336 -16.23 6.95 -20.84
CA TYR A 336 -16.11 5.56 -20.42
C TYR A 336 -16.60 5.33 -18.99
N ALA A 337 -16.42 6.32 -18.12
CA ALA A 337 -16.79 6.27 -16.72
C ALA A 337 -18.31 6.17 -16.51
N ASN A 338 -18.73 5.30 -15.60
CA ASN A 338 -20.07 5.29 -15.05
C ASN A 338 -20.03 5.53 -13.54
N LYS A 339 -21.12 6.07 -13.00
CA LYS A 339 -21.36 6.03 -11.55
C LYS A 339 -21.28 4.57 -11.06
N GLY A 340 -20.62 4.35 -9.94
CA GLY A 340 -20.40 3.01 -9.39
C GLY A 340 -19.07 2.37 -9.76
N ASP A 341 -18.37 2.86 -10.79
CA ASP A 341 -17.08 2.31 -11.19
C ASP A 341 -15.97 2.61 -10.15
N VAL A 342 -14.95 1.77 -10.14
CA VAL A 342 -13.72 2.04 -9.37
C VAL A 342 -12.75 2.79 -10.27
N ILE A 343 -12.09 3.79 -9.70
CA ILE A 343 -11.02 4.51 -10.38
C ILE A 343 -9.74 4.44 -9.54
N GLN A 344 -8.62 4.26 -10.22
CA GLN A 344 -7.30 4.29 -9.59
C GLN A 344 -6.40 5.30 -10.28
N TYR A 345 -5.49 5.88 -9.50
CA TYR A 345 -4.62 6.97 -9.91
C TYR A 345 -3.20 6.49 -10.06
N LYS A 346 -2.55 6.93 -11.14
CA LYS A 346 -1.13 6.70 -11.38
C LYS A 346 -0.38 8.01 -11.31
N ASP A 347 0.75 7.97 -10.61
CA ASP A 347 1.74 9.03 -10.68
C ASP A 347 2.83 8.63 -11.69
N LYS A 348 3.49 9.61 -12.32
CA LYS A 348 4.66 9.36 -13.19
C LYS A 348 5.78 8.62 -12.44
N SER A 349 5.92 8.86 -11.14
CA SER A 349 7.07 8.45 -10.35
C SER A 349 6.83 7.21 -9.47
N SER A 350 5.61 7.01 -8.98
CA SER A 350 5.30 5.98 -7.98
C SER A 350 4.35 4.89 -8.45
N GLY A 351 3.90 4.95 -9.71
CA GLY A 351 2.92 4.01 -10.24
C GLY A 351 1.51 4.19 -9.63
N TRP A 352 0.74 3.10 -9.61
CA TRP A 352 -0.65 3.07 -9.11
C TRP A 352 -0.68 3.16 -7.58
N HIS A 353 -1.21 4.24 -7.02
CA HIS A 353 -1.03 4.54 -5.60
C HIS A 353 -2.32 4.86 -4.84
N HIS A 354 -3.46 5.02 -5.52
CA HIS A 354 -4.71 5.32 -4.83
C HIS A 354 -5.93 4.73 -5.53
N SER A 355 -6.92 4.31 -4.74
CA SER A 355 -8.22 3.83 -5.20
C SER A 355 -9.34 4.75 -4.75
N SER A 356 -10.33 4.97 -5.59
CA SER A 356 -11.53 5.75 -5.28
C SER A 356 -12.76 5.19 -5.96
N TRP A 357 -13.94 5.57 -5.47
CA TRP A 357 -15.21 5.15 -6.03
C TRP A 357 -15.89 6.30 -6.77
N ILE A 358 -16.27 6.08 -8.04
CA ILE A 358 -16.94 7.11 -8.85
C ILE A 358 -18.38 7.23 -8.38
N ARG A 359 -18.64 8.30 -7.63
CA ARG A 359 -19.98 8.60 -7.10
C ARG A 359 -20.92 9.07 -8.19
N SER A 360 -20.47 10.00 -9.02
CA SER A 360 -21.27 10.55 -10.11
C SER A 360 -20.39 11.00 -11.28
N VAL A 361 -20.99 11.07 -12.46
CA VAL A 361 -20.33 11.51 -13.69
C VAL A 361 -21.27 12.52 -14.37
N SER A 362 -20.70 13.62 -14.83
CA SER A 362 -21.35 14.64 -15.66
C SER A 362 -20.64 14.72 -17.01
N SER A 363 -21.12 15.56 -17.92
CA SER A 363 -20.48 15.74 -19.24
C SER A 363 -19.05 16.30 -19.18
N SER A 364 -18.66 16.94 -18.07
CA SER A 364 -17.36 17.61 -17.93
C SER A 364 -16.55 17.19 -16.70
N GLU A 365 -17.13 16.41 -15.79
CA GLU A 365 -16.51 16.12 -14.48
C GLU A 365 -16.92 14.75 -13.94
N MET A 366 -15.98 14.09 -13.26
CA MET A 366 -16.25 12.94 -12.40
C MET A 366 -16.16 13.36 -10.93
N TYR A 367 -17.06 12.86 -10.11
CA TYR A 367 -17.03 13.06 -8.66
C TYR A 367 -16.74 11.74 -7.98
N VAL A 368 -15.79 11.75 -7.05
CA VAL A 368 -15.31 10.56 -6.37
C VAL A 368 -15.54 10.65 -4.86
N ALA A 369 -15.84 9.50 -4.25
CA ALA A 369 -15.84 9.37 -2.80
C ALA A 369 -14.52 8.73 -2.35
N GLN A 370 -13.94 9.29 -1.29
CA GLN A 370 -12.65 8.90 -0.73
C GLN A 370 -12.68 9.01 0.79
N ASN A 371 -12.08 8.03 1.46
CA ASN A 371 -11.99 8.07 2.91
C ASN A 371 -10.62 8.57 3.39
N THR A 372 -9.55 8.47 2.59
CA THR A 372 -8.24 9.02 2.96
C THR A 372 -8.25 10.53 3.13
N LEU A 373 -9.08 11.24 2.36
CA LEU A 373 -9.22 12.70 2.41
C LEU A 373 -10.52 13.15 3.06
N ASP A 374 -11.28 12.21 3.63
CA ASP A 374 -12.62 12.44 4.18
C ASP A 374 -13.50 13.28 3.23
N ASP A 375 -13.80 12.74 2.04
CA ASP A 375 -14.58 13.46 1.02
C ASP A 375 -15.60 12.53 0.35
N ASP A 376 -16.87 12.94 0.33
CA ASP A 376 -17.95 12.15 -0.25
C ASP A 376 -18.23 12.47 -1.73
N ASN A 377 -17.69 13.57 -2.28
CA ASN A 377 -18.05 14.10 -3.59
C ASN A 377 -16.98 15.02 -4.20
N LYS A 378 -15.71 14.62 -4.11
CA LYS A 378 -14.58 15.40 -4.63
C LYS A 378 -14.59 15.45 -6.15
N LYS A 379 -14.38 16.63 -6.74
CA LYS A 379 -14.12 16.73 -8.18
C LYS A 379 -12.80 16.06 -8.52
N LEU A 380 -12.83 15.15 -9.48
CA LEU A 380 -11.63 14.44 -9.87
C LEU A 380 -10.65 15.36 -10.61
N SER A 381 -11.12 16.35 -11.37
CA SER A 381 -10.23 17.33 -12.04
C SER A 381 -9.32 18.10 -11.07
N GLU A 382 -9.79 18.35 -9.84
CA GLU A 382 -9.00 18.99 -8.76
C GLU A 382 -7.86 18.09 -8.25
N GLN A 383 -7.93 16.79 -8.55
CA GLN A 383 -6.89 15.80 -8.22
C GLN A 383 -6.06 15.42 -9.45
N ILE A 384 -6.65 15.45 -10.65
CA ILE A 384 -6.03 15.02 -11.91
C ILE A 384 -4.89 15.92 -12.39
N GLY A 385 -4.82 17.15 -11.90
CA GLY A 385 -3.69 18.04 -12.14
C GLY A 385 -2.33 17.38 -11.87
N LYS A 386 -2.32 16.37 -10.99
CA LYS A 386 -1.17 15.76 -10.34
C LYS A 386 -0.91 14.31 -10.79
N MET A 387 -1.76 13.76 -11.65
CA MET A 387 -1.70 12.36 -12.08
C MET A 387 -1.15 12.25 -13.51
N SER A 388 -0.44 11.17 -13.81
CA SER A 388 -0.06 10.83 -15.19
C SER A 388 -1.22 10.17 -15.92
N ASP A 389 -1.75 9.11 -15.31
CA ASP A 389 -2.79 8.28 -15.85
C ASP A 389 -3.85 7.97 -14.79
N ILE A 390 -5.04 7.62 -15.27
CA ILE A 390 -6.09 7.01 -14.48
C ILE A 390 -6.49 5.69 -15.12
N ARG A 391 -6.92 4.72 -14.30
CA ARG A 391 -7.62 3.53 -14.82
C ARG A 391 -8.98 3.41 -14.20
N ILE A 392 -9.97 3.12 -15.04
CA ILE A 392 -11.36 2.92 -14.65
C ILE A 392 -11.68 1.44 -14.80
N ILE A 393 -12.20 0.84 -13.72
CA ILE A 393 -12.60 -0.57 -13.65
C ILE A 393 -14.13 -0.61 -13.57
N LYS A 394 -14.76 -1.29 -14.54
CA LYS A 394 -16.21 -1.36 -14.67
C LYS A 394 -16.81 -2.26 -13.61
N MET A 395 -17.76 -1.73 -12.83
CA MET A 395 -18.41 -2.49 -11.76
C MET A 395 -19.81 -2.99 -12.10
N ASP A 396 -20.42 -2.46 -13.17
CA ASP A 396 -21.78 -2.78 -13.62
C ASP A 396 -22.80 -2.68 -12.47
N MET A 397 -23.02 -1.44 -11.99
CA MET A 397 -23.95 -1.12 -10.90
C MET A 397 -25.35 -0.70 -11.35
#